data_AF-A0A0Q5K1B0-F1
#
_entry.id   AF-A0A0Q5K1B0-F1
#
_cell.length_a   1.000
_cell.length_b   1.000
_cell.length_c   1.000
_cell.angle_alpha   90.00
_cell.angle_beta   90.00
_cell.angle_gamma   90.00
#
_symmetry.space_group_name_H-M   'P 1'
#
loop_
_entity.id
_entity.type
_entity.pdbx_description
1 polymer ?
#
loop_
_entity_poly.entity_id
_entity_poly.type
_entity_poly.pdbx_seq_one_letter_code
_entity_poly.pdbx_strand_id
1 'polypeptide(L)' 'MRIHGWRARRQGDGWEIGPRASPVCVRPGAKGAFELVVDGEALALPDEPAVIDFLSQVALSRALEGSPPQ' A
#
# COMPACT_ATOMS: atom_id res chain seq x y z
N MET A 1 -13.45 8.27 -1.46
CA MET A 1 -12.97 7.40 -0.37
C MET A 1 -11.99 8.20 0.50
N ARG A 2 -12.40 8.62 1.70
CA ARG A 2 -11.54 9.28 2.69
C ARG A 2 -11.42 8.32 3.88
N ILE A 3 -10.39 7.49 3.88
CA ILE A 3 -9.99 6.79 5.09
C ILE A 3 -9.26 7.86 5.92
N HIS A 4 -9.82 8.27 7.06
CA HIS A 4 -9.25 9.35 7.88
C HIS A 4 -7.79 9.01 8.24
N GLY A 5 -6.85 9.82 7.75
CA GLY A 5 -5.41 9.66 7.98
C GLY A 5 -4.64 8.85 6.93
N TRP A 6 -5.30 8.12 6.03
CA TRP A 6 -4.64 7.33 4.97
C TRP A 6 -4.84 8.01 3.62
N ARG A 7 -3.81 8.73 3.15
CA ARG A 7 -3.85 9.40 1.84
C ARG A 7 -2.71 8.88 0.98
N ALA A 8 -3.06 8.17 -0.10
CA ALA A 8 -2.09 7.83 -1.12
C ALA A 8 -1.52 9.11 -1.73
N ARG A 9 -0.19 9.25 -1.72
CA ARG A 9 0.54 10.35 -2.35
C ARG A 9 1.62 9.77 -3.24
N ARG A 10 1.72 10.26 -4.47
CA ARG A 10 2.81 9.90 -5.37
C ARG A 10 4.10 10.61 -4.94
N GLN A 11 5.19 9.87 -4.80
CA GLN A 11 6.51 10.39 -4.47
C GLN A 11 7.53 9.78 -5.44
N GLY A 12 8.00 10.57 -6.41
CA GLY A 12 8.83 10.08 -7.51
C GLY A 12 8.14 8.94 -8.26
N ASP A 13 8.83 7.80 -8.35
CA ASP A 13 8.33 6.60 -9.02
C ASP A 13 7.45 5.70 -8.10
N GLY A 14 7.29 6.08 -6.83
CA GLY A 14 6.52 5.31 -5.83
C GLY A 14 5.27 6.01 -5.29
N TRP A 15 4.61 5.33 -4.36
CA TRP A 15 3.42 5.76 -3.64
C TRP A 15 3.61 5.64 -2.14
N GLU A 16 3.39 6.71 -1.40
CA GLU A 16 3.25 6.67 0.05
C GLU A 16 1.78 6.46 0.41
N ILE A 17 1.51 5.51 1.30
CA ILE A 17 0.17 5.14 1.78
C ILE A 17 0.20 5.08 3.30
N GLY A 18 -0.83 5.61 3.95
CA GLY A 18 -0.96 5.58 5.41
C GLY A 18 -0.75 6.94 6.09
N PRO A 19 -0.62 6.94 7.43
CA PRO A 19 -0.48 8.16 8.22
C PRO A 19 0.89 8.81 8.02
N ARG A 20 0.95 10.15 8.12
CA ARG A 20 2.21 10.91 7.98
C ARG A 20 3.33 10.49 8.93
N ALA A 21 2.97 9.94 10.10
CA ALA A 21 3.94 9.54 11.12
C ALA A 21 4.63 8.19 10.81
N SER A 22 3.99 7.32 10.03
CA SER A 22 4.55 6.03 9.59
C SER A 22 3.92 5.68 8.23
N PRO A 23 4.42 6.29 7.15
CA PRO A 23 3.95 5.99 5.81
C PRO A 23 4.57 4.69 5.31
N VAL A 24 3.75 3.86 4.67
CA VAL A 24 4.21 2.72 3.88
C VAL A 24 4.51 3.23 2.47
N CYS A 25 5.73 3.01 1.99
CA CYS A 25 6.11 3.42 0.64
C CYS A 25 6.13 2.19 -0.29
N VAL A 26 5.39 2.26 -1.39
CA VAL A 26 5.37 1.24 -2.45
C VAL A 26 6.13 1.80 -3.64
N ARG A 27 7.21 1.15 -4.06
CA ARG A 27 7.98 1.58 -5.24
C ARG A 27 8.19 0.41 -6.21
N PRO A 28 8.30 0.68 -7.53
CA PRO A 28 8.65 -0.35 -8.50
C PRO A 28 10.06 -0.87 -8.18
N GLY A 29 10.18 -2.19 -8.11
CA GLY A 29 11.43 -2.93 -7.97
C GLY A 29 11.92 -3.48 -9.32
N ALA A 30 12.95 -4.32 -9.28
CA ALA A 30 13.49 -4.95 -10.48
C ALA A 30 12.53 -6.02 -11.04
N LYS A 31 12.52 -6.19 -12.37
CA LYS A 31 11.80 -7.27 -13.08
C LYS A 31 10.29 -7.31 -12.84
N GLY A 32 9.63 -6.16 -12.65
CA GLY A 32 8.18 -6.09 -12.43
C GLY A 32 7.75 -6.26 -10.97
N ALA A 33 8.68 -6.61 -10.07
CA ALA A 33 8.41 -6.67 -8.64
C ALA A 33 8.09 -5.29 -8.03
N PHE A 34 7.45 -5.29 -6.87
CA PHE A 34 7.26 -4.08 -6.05
C PHE A 34 8.07 -4.20 -4.78
N GLU A 35 8.61 -3.09 -4.30
CA GLU A 35 9.20 -3.00 -2.97
C GLU A 35 8.26 -2.24 -2.05
N LEU A 36 7.98 -2.85 -0.91
CA LEU A 36 7.27 -2.23 0.20
C LEU A 36 8.31 -1.76 1.22
N VAL A 37 8.40 -0.47 1.47
CA VAL A 37 9.26 0.11 2.51
C VAL A 37 8.39 0.51 3.69
N VAL A 38 8.63 -0.12 4.84
CA VAL A 38 7.95 0.16 6.11
C VAL A 38 9.02 0.51 7.14
N ASP A 39 8.92 1.68 7.74
CA ASP A 39 9.87 2.16 8.76
C ASP A 39 11.36 2.06 8.36
N GLY A 40 11.64 2.19 7.05
CA GLY A 40 12.98 2.11 6.46
C GLY A 40 13.45 0.70 6.07
N GLU A 41 12.69 -0.34 6.42
CA GLU A 41 12.95 -1.71 5.99
C GLU A 41 12.25 -2.00 4.66
N ALA A 42 13.01 -2.51 3.68
CA ALA A 42 12.49 -2.84 2.36
C ALA A 42 12.15 -4.34 2.27
N LEU A 43 10.88 -4.63 2.01
CA LEU A 43 10.38 -5.96 1.70
C LEU A 43 10.12 -6.06 0.20
N ALA A 44 10.84 -6.94 -0.48
CA ALA A 44 10.56 -7.26 -1.87
C ALA A 44 9.29 -8.12 -1.96
N LEU A 45 8.27 -7.61 -2.65
CA LEU A 45 7.09 -8.38 -2.99
C LEU A 45 7.35 -9.11 -4.31
N PRO A 46 7.18 -10.44 -4.36
CA PRO A 46 7.31 -11.16 -5.61
C PRO A 46 6.27 -10.63 -6.61
N ASP A 47 6.66 -10.55 -7.88
CA ASP A 47 5.77 -10.22 -9.00
C ASP A 47 4.88 -11.42 -9.34
N GLU A 48 4.07 -11.83 -8.37
CA GLU A 48 3.10 -12.90 -8.52
C GLU A 48 1.70 -12.26 -8.54
N PRO A 49 0.92 -12.45 -9.63
CA PRO A 49 -0.44 -11.94 -9.73
C PRO A 49 -1.30 -12.29 -8.50
N ALA A 50 -1.11 -13.48 -7.93
CA ALA A 50 -1.81 -13.92 -6.72
C ALA A 50 -1.50 -13.07 -5.48
N VAL A 51 -0.27 -12.54 -5.33
CA VAL A 51 0.11 -11.66 -4.22
C VAL A 51 -0.50 -10.28 -4.38
N ILE A 52 -0.51 -9.75 -5.60
CA ILE A 52 -1.16 -8.47 -5.91
C ILE A 52 -2.67 -8.55 -5.67
N ASP A 53 -3.32 -9.64 -6.12
CA ASP A 53 -4.74 -9.87 -5.91
C ASP A 53 -5.08 -9.99 -4.41
N PHE A 54 -4.29 -10.77 -3.67
CA PHE A 54 -4.46 -10.92 -2.22
C PHE A 54 -4.32 -9.59 -1.49
N LEU A 55 -3.26 -8.82 -1.75
CA LEU A 55 -3.05 -7.51 -1.10
C LEU A 55 -4.16 -6.51 -1.47
N SER A 56 -4.62 -6.53 -2.72
CA SER A 56 -5.75 -5.69 -3.18
C SER A 56 -7.05 -6.06 -2.46
N GLN A 57 -7.32 -7.35 -2.28
CA GLN A 57 -8.51 -7.84 -1.58
C GLN A 57 -8.47 -7.50 -0.08
N VAL A 58 -7.30 -7.65 0.56
CA VAL A 58 -7.09 -7.22 1.95
C VAL A 58 -7.30 -5.71 2.10
N ALA A 59 -6.71 -4.90 1.22
CA ALA A 59 -6.88 -3.45 1.24
C ALA A 59 -8.35 -3.03 1.07
N LEU A 60 -9.08 -3.69 0.17
CA LEU A 60 -10.52 -3.47 -0.04
C LEU A 60 -11.34 -3.85 1.21
N SER A 61 -11.09 -5.02 1.81
CA SER A 61 -11.78 -5.45 3.04
C SER A 61 -11.60 -4.44 4.17
N ARG A 62 -10.36 -3.97 4.40
CA ARG A 62 -10.06 -2.98 5.44
C ARG A 62 -10.70 -1.62 5.19
N ALA A 63 -10.77 -1.19 3.92
CA ALA A 63 -11.47 0.05 3.56
C ALA A 63 -12.97 -0.03 3.85
N LEU A 64 -13.58 -1.21 3.67
CA LEU A 64 -14.99 -1.46 3.98
C LEU A 64 -15.23 -1.55 5.50
N GLU A 65 -14.35 -2.21 6.24
CA GLU A 65 -14.42 -2.31 7.72
C GLU A 65 -14.30 -0.95 8.42
N GLY A 66 -13.51 -0.01 7.88
CA GLY A 66 -13.35 1.34 8.42
C GLY A 66 -14.40 2.35 7.96
N SER A 67 -15.40 1.92 7.17
CA SER A 67 -16.48 2.80 6.74
C SER A 67 -17.52 2.94 7.86
N PRO A 68 -17.92 4.16 8.26
CA PRO A 68 -19.00 4.32 9.24
C PRO A 68 -20.27 3.65 8.69
N PRO A 69 -21.09 3.02 9.54
CA PRO A 69 -22.38 2.48 9.10
C PRO A 69 -23.21 3.62 8.49
N GLN A 70 -23.82 3.33 7.34
CA GLN A 70 -24.72 4.26 6.64
C GLN A 70 -25.98 4.54 7.45
#